data_AF-A0A858B5L2-F1
#
_entry.id   AF-A0A858B5L2-F1
#
_cell.length_a   1.000
_cell.length_b   1.000
_cell.length_c   1.000
_cell.angle_alpha   90.00
_cell.angle_beta   90.00
_cell.angle_gamma   90.00
#
_symmetry.space_group_name_H-M   'P 1'
#
loop_
_entity.id
_entity.type
_entity.pdbx_description
1 polymer ?
#
loop_
_entity_poly.entity_id
_entity_poly.type
_entity_poly.pdbx_seq_one_letter_code
_entity_poly.pdbx_strand_id
1 'polypeptide(L)'
;MRTIILYASRHHGNTKKLVDAIVEAHPEIDTLDVKTLGKNEYPDLHEYHLIGVATGIYYSEIDKDMAHVLTNVLQPQDKVFGLMTCGGKNKWYGKDIDDICRMRRAIFMGAYGCPGFDTWGPFKLTGGVQKGHPTAEEIKGAVDFFDKIEDEYGDIIVEEYAKREKRLAYEKEHPAGGLVAGVKRTAKKIANKL
;
A
#
# COMPACT_ATOMS: atom_id res chain seq x y z
N MET A 1 -8.47 2.88 13.07
CA MET A 1 -8.74 2.87 11.60
C MET A 1 -8.59 1.43 11.11
N ARG A 2 -9.40 0.92 10.14
CA ARG A 2 -9.18 -0.48 9.69
C ARG A 2 -8.05 -0.54 8.66
N THR A 3 -7.04 -1.34 8.95
CA THR A 3 -5.78 -1.38 8.19
C THR A 3 -5.38 -2.81 7.88
N ILE A 4 -4.84 -3.02 6.68
CA ILE A 4 -4.17 -4.26 6.29
C ILE A 4 -2.76 -3.97 5.82
N ILE A 5 -1.80 -4.82 6.17
CA ILE A 5 -0.45 -4.79 5.60
C ILE A 5 -0.25 -6.01 4.69
N LEU A 6 -0.15 -5.75 3.39
CA LEU A 6 0.30 -6.72 2.40
C LEU A 6 1.82 -6.81 2.48
N TYR A 7 2.39 -8.00 2.64
CA TYR A 7 3.84 -8.15 2.74
C TYR A 7 4.45 -9.21 1.83
N ALA A 8 5.69 -8.95 1.40
CA ALA A 8 6.54 -9.87 0.65
C ALA A 8 7.97 -9.86 1.23
N SER A 9 8.34 -10.87 2.01
CA SER A 9 9.65 -10.95 2.67
C SER A 9 10.38 -12.27 2.35
N ARG A 10 11.27 -12.25 1.35
CA ARG A 10 11.97 -13.47 0.89
C ARG A 10 13.32 -13.68 1.57
N HIS A 11 14.12 -12.62 1.68
CA HIS A 11 15.51 -12.71 2.14
C HIS A 11 15.58 -12.35 3.62
N HIS A 12 15.93 -13.35 4.45
CA HIS A 12 16.20 -13.21 5.89
C HIS A 12 15.05 -12.64 6.73
N GLY A 13 13.82 -12.59 6.19
CA GLY A 13 12.64 -12.09 6.89
C GLY A 13 12.72 -10.61 7.28
N ASN A 14 13.62 -9.82 6.67
CA ASN A 14 13.90 -8.43 7.08
C ASN A 14 12.62 -7.59 7.14
N THR A 15 11.85 -7.61 6.06
CA THR A 15 10.59 -6.86 5.95
C THR A 15 9.56 -7.37 6.94
N LYS A 16 9.48 -8.70 7.13
CA LYS A 16 8.54 -9.31 8.05
C LYS A 16 8.77 -8.82 9.49
N LYS A 17 10.02 -8.59 9.90
CA LYS A 17 10.32 -8.00 11.22
C LYS A 17 9.68 -6.62 11.43
N LEU A 18 9.62 -5.79 10.39
CA LEU A 18 8.95 -4.48 10.47
C LEU A 18 7.43 -4.65 10.62
N VAL A 19 6.85 -5.56 9.83
CA VAL A 19 5.41 -5.87 9.88
C VAL A 19 5.03 -6.45 11.24
N ASP A 20 5.80 -7.40 11.74
CA ASP A 20 5.56 -8.06 13.02
C ASP A 20 5.62 -7.06 14.18
N ALA A 21 6.56 -6.12 14.16
CA ALA A 21 6.65 -5.08 15.18
C ALA A 21 5.48 -4.08 15.15
N ILE A 22 5.00 -3.71 13.96
CA ILE A 22 3.81 -2.87 13.83
C ILE A 22 2.58 -3.61 14.36
N VAL A 23 2.40 -4.89 14.04
CA VAL A 23 1.27 -5.71 14.50
C VAL A 23 1.35 -5.99 16.01
N GLU A 24 2.56 -6.13 16.56
CA GLU A 24 2.76 -6.26 18.00
C GLU A 24 2.32 -4.98 18.74
N ALA A 25 2.62 -3.81 18.17
CA ALA A 25 2.17 -2.53 18.70
C ALA A 25 0.68 -2.24 18.44
N HIS A 26 0.12 -2.76 17.34
CA HIS A 26 -1.25 -2.54 16.85
C HIS A 26 -1.92 -3.87 16.45
N PRO A 27 -2.42 -4.65 17.41
CA PRO A 27 -2.90 -6.02 17.18
C PRO A 27 -4.16 -6.13 16.30
N GLU A 28 -4.85 -5.01 16.05
CA GLU A 28 -6.01 -4.93 15.17
C GLU A 28 -5.66 -4.87 13.67
N ILE A 29 -4.38 -4.72 13.32
CA ILE A 29 -3.93 -4.65 11.93
C ILE A 29 -3.92 -6.05 11.32
N ASP A 30 -4.67 -6.21 10.24
CA ASP A 30 -4.67 -7.43 9.45
C ASP A 30 -3.37 -7.52 8.63
N THR A 31 -2.88 -8.74 8.39
CA THR A 31 -1.71 -8.94 7.51
C THR A 31 -1.96 -10.03 6.50
N LEU A 32 -1.35 -9.88 5.33
CA LEU A 32 -1.40 -10.88 4.26
C LEU A 32 -0.03 -11.05 3.62
N ASP A 33 0.50 -12.28 3.66
CA ASP A 33 1.65 -12.64 2.86
C ASP A 33 1.22 -12.82 1.40
N VAL A 34 1.67 -11.94 0.51
CA VAL A 34 1.29 -12.04 -0.91
C VAL A 34 1.84 -13.31 -1.57
N LYS A 35 2.78 -14.02 -0.93
CA LYS A 35 3.31 -15.31 -1.39
C LYS A 35 2.38 -16.48 -1.16
N THR A 36 1.38 -16.34 -0.30
CA THR A 36 0.40 -17.40 -0.07
C THR A 36 -0.72 -17.36 -1.09
N LEU A 37 -0.82 -16.29 -1.88
CA LEU A 37 -1.84 -16.14 -2.92
C LEU A 37 -1.52 -17.00 -4.15
N GLY A 38 -2.55 -17.63 -4.71
CA GLY A 38 -2.48 -18.26 -6.02
C GLY A 38 -2.28 -17.27 -7.17
N LYS A 39 -1.92 -17.80 -8.35
CA LYS A 39 -1.53 -17.00 -9.55
C LYS A 39 -2.55 -15.91 -9.98
N ASN A 40 -3.83 -16.10 -9.70
CA ASN A 40 -4.90 -15.14 -10.01
C ASN A 40 -5.81 -14.93 -8.79
N GLU A 41 -5.26 -15.11 -7.61
CA GLU A 41 -5.96 -14.88 -6.36
C GLU A 41 -5.65 -13.46 -5.90
N TYR A 42 -6.69 -12.70 -5.58
CA TYR A 42 -6.57 -11.30 -5.20
C TYR A 42 -7.40 -11.07 -3.94
N PRO A 43 -6.82 -10.48 -2.88
CA PRO A 43 -7.57 -10.13 -1.68
C PRO A 43 -8.61 -9.04 -2.00
N ASP A 44 -9.77 -9.12 -1.35
CA ASP A 44 -10.68 -7.99 -1.27
C ASP A 44 -10.15 -7.00 -0.25
N LEU A 45 -9.93 -5.76 -0.68
CA LEU A 45 -9.40 -4.70 0.16
C LEU A 45 -10.46 -3.65 0.53
N HIS A 46 -11.71 -3.83 0.13
CA HIS A 46 -12.77 -2.81 0.25
C HIS A 46 -13.02 -2.36 1.69
N GLU A 47 -12.89 -3.26 2.66
CA GLU A 47 -13.14 -2.97 4.08
C GLU A 47 -11.99 -2.22 4.77
N TYR A 48 -10.84 -2.08 4.12
CA TYR A 48 -9.67 -1.43 4.69
C TYR A 48 -9.61 0.04 4.29
N HIS A 49 -9.48 0.90 5.28
CA HIS A 49 -9.36 2.33 5.07
C HIS A 49 -7.92 2.71 4.66
N LEU A 50 -6.94 1.94 5.12
CA LEU A 50 -5.51 2.12 4.86
C LEU A 50 -4.86 0.78 4.47
N ILE A 51 -4.03 0.81 3.44
CA ILE A 51 -3.32 -0.36 2.91
C ILE A 51 -1.81 -0.13 3.06
N GLY A 52 -1.16 -0.96 3.87
CA GLY A 52 0.29 -1.04 3.96
C GLY A 52 0.88 -1.96 2.90
N VAL A 53 1.95 -1.51 2.25
CA VAL A 53 2.72 -2.29 1.28
C VAL A 53 4.12 -2.50 1.81
N ALA A 54 4.39 -3.71 2.31
CA ALA A 54 5.67 -4.08 2.89
C ALA A 54 6.46 -5.00 1.95
N THR A 55 7.59 -4.54 1.42
CA THR A 55 8.37 -5.34 0.46
C THR A 55 9.87 -5.19 0.64
N GLY A 56 10.58 -6.30 0.47
CA GLY A 56 11.99 -6.24 0.12
C GLY A 56 12.17 -5.56 -1.24
N ILE A 57 13.34 -4.95 -1.46
CA ILE A 57 13.73 -4.41 -2.76
C ILE A 57 14.66 -5.41 -3.44
N TYR A 58 14.26 -5.86 -4.63
CA TYR A 58 14.94 -6.89 -5.41
C TYR A 58 15.31 -6.30 -6.77
N TYR A 59 16.60 -6.23 -7.08
CA TYR A 59 17.10 -5.62 -8.32
C TYR A 59 16.62 -4.18 -8.56
N SER A 60 16.49 -3.41 -7.48
CA SER A 60 15.97 -2.02 -7.47
C SER A 60 14.46 -1.87 -7.67
N GLU A 61 13.72 -2.98 -7.73
CA GLU A 61 12.27 -3.00 -7.86
C GLU A 61 11.61 -3.64 -6.63
N ILE A 62 10.33 -3.38 -6.44
CA ILE A 62 9.52 -4.14 -5.48
C ILE A 62 9.33 -5.60 -5.94
N ASP A 63 8.85 -6.45 -5.03
CA ASP A 63 8.50 -7.82 -5.39
C ASP A 63 7.47 -7.88 -6.54
N LYS A 64 7.70 -8.75 -7.54
CA LYS A 64 6.83 -8.86 -8.71
C LYS A 64 5.41 -9.32 -8.41
N ASP A 65 5.23 -10.23 -7.46
CA ASP A 65 3.90 -10.69 -7.08
C ASP A 65 3.18 -9.59 -6.29
N MET A 66 3.91 -8.83 -5.46
CA MET A 66 3.38 -7.61 -4.84
C MET A 66 2.92 -6.61 -5.90
N ALA A 67 3.75 -6.30 -6.89
CA ALA A 67 3.39 -5.38 -7.98
C ALA A 67 2.14 -5.85 -8.74
N HIS A 68 2.04 -7.15 -9.05
CA HIS A 68 0.87 -7.74 -9.69
C HIS A 68 -0.39 -7.62 -8.82
N VAL A 69 -0.30 -7.94 -7.52
CA VAL A 69 -1.44 -7.80 -6.60
C VAL A 69 -1.92 -6.35 -6.58
N LEU A 70 -1.03 -5.39 -6.32
CA LEU A 70 -1.38 -3.96 -6.25
C LEU A 70 -2.01 -3.44 -7.54
N THR A 71 -1.52 -3.90 -8.70
CA THR A 71 -2.05 -3.50 -10.02
C THR A 71 -3.44 -4.06 -10.30
N ASN A 72 -3.89 -5.09 -9.57
CA ASN A 72 -5.24 -5.64 -9.69
C ASN A 72 -6.19 -5.15 -8.59
N VAL A 73 -5.71 -5.00 -7.35
CA VAL A 73 -6.60 -4.76 -6.20
C VAL A 73 -6.87 -3.28 -5.89
N LEU A 74 -5.86 -2.41 -6.01
CA LEU A 74 -6.00 -1.00 -5.59
C LEU A 74 -7.09 -0.26 -6.37
N GLN A 75 -8.01 0.37 -5.65
CA GLN A 75 -9.08 1.17 -6.21
C GLN A 75 -8.76 2.67 -6.14
N PRO A 76 -9.45 3.50 -6.95
CA PRO A 76 -9.33 4.94 -6.84
C PRO A 76 -9.59 5.43 -5.41
N GLN A 77 -8.73 6.33 -4.94
CA GLN A 77 -8.73 6.95 -3.62
C GLN A 77 -8.32 6.05 -2.44
N ASP A 78 -7.94 4.80 -2.68
CA ASP A 78 -7.29 3.97 -1.65
C ASP A 78 -6.10 4.71 -1.06
N LYS A 79 -5.92 4.63 0.26
CA LYS A 79 -4.80 5.22 0.98
C LYS A 79 -3.73 4.16 1.17
N VAL A 80 -2.51 4.45 0.74
CA VAL A 80 -1.42 3.48 0.69
C VAL A 80 -0.17 4.03 1.37
N PHE A 81 0.48 3.24 2.23
CA PHE A 81 1.82 3.53 2.74
C PHE A 81 2.79 2.41 2.40
N GLY A 82 4.08 2.72 2.34
CA GLY A 82 5.14 1.74 2.06
C GLY A 82 6.04 1.42 3.25
N LEU A 83 6.45 0.16 3.37
CA LEU A 83 7.54 -0.30 4.23
C LEU A 83 8.56 -1.05 3.37
N MET A 84 9.81 -0.60 3.34
CA MET A 84 10.82 -1.19 2.46
C MET A 84 12.09 -1.60 3.19
N THR A 85 12.63 -2.78 2.83
CA THR A 85 13.95 -3.22 3.31
C THR A 85 14.87 -3.53 2.14
N CYS A 86 16.14 -3.13 2.23
CA CYS A 86 17.09 -3.26 1.12
C CYS A 86 18.53 -3.53 1.56
N GLY A 87 19.28 -4.30 0.76
CA GLY A 87 20.72 -4.51 0.98
C GLY A 87 21.61 -3.35 0.52
N GLY A 88 21.07 -2.43 -0.29
CA GLY A 88 21.79 -1.30 -0.89
C GLY A 88 21.52 0.04 -0.22
N LYS A 89 22.14 1.10 -0.75
CA LYS A 89 21.87 2.49 -0.39
C LYS A 89 21.18 3.18 -1.55
N ASN A 90 19.86 3.26 -1.54
CA ASN A 90 19.07 4.03 -2.50
C ASN A 90 18.19 5.01 -1.72
N LYS A 91 17.94 6.19 -2.30
CA LYS A 91 17.25 7.28 -1.59
C LYS A 91 15.73 7.28 -1.80
N TRP A 92 15.22 6.49 -2.74
CA TRP A 92 13.79 6.49 -3.09
C TRP A 92 13.26 5.09 -3.46
N TYR A 93 13.07 4.25 -2.45
CA TYR A 93 12.58 2.87 -2.63
C TYR A 93 11.06 2.76 -2.82
N GLY A 94 10.31 3.85 -2.62
CA GLY A 94 8.85 3.88 -2.80
C GLY A 94 8.39 4.15 -4.23
N LYS A 95 9.31 4.22 -5.21
CA LYS A 95 8.99 4.64 -6.59
C LYS A 95 7.90 3.78 -7.22
N ASP A 96 8.07 2.46 -7.18
CA ASP A 96 7.17 1.54 -7.87
C ASP A 96 5.78 1.55 -7.22
N ILE A 97 5.73 1.70 -5.89
CA ILE A 97 4.48 1.82 -5.14
C ILE A 97 3.77 3.12 -5.53
N ASP A 98 4.48 4.25 -5.58
CA ASP A 98 3.94 5.54 -6.02
C ASP A 98 3.44 5.48 -7.47
N ASP A 99 4.21 4.89 -8.39
CA ASP A 99 3.83 4.74 -9.79
C ASP A 99 2.55 3.89 -9.94
N ILE A 100 2.46 2.76 -9.24
CA ILE A 100 1.24 1.93 -9.24
C ILE A 100 0.08 2.70 -8.62
N CYS A 101 0.28 3.40 -7.50
CA CYS A 101 -0.76 4.21 -6.88
C CYS A 101 -1.30 5.26 -7.85
N ARG A 102 -0.42 6.00 -8.55
CA ARG A 102 -0.80 6.97 -9.58
C ARG A 102 -1.58 6.34 -10.71
N MET A 103 -1.14 5.18 -11.21
CA MET A 103 -1.84 4.43 -12.26
C MET A 103 -3.26 4.04 -11.82
N ARG A 104 -3.41 3.56 -10.59
CA ARG A 104 -4.70 3.12 -10.01
C ARG A 104 -5.52 4.27 -9.42
N ARG A 105 -5.00 5.50 -9.44
CA ARG A 105 -5.57 6.69 -8.79
C ARG A 105 -5.76 6.51 -7.28
N ALA A 106 -4.95 5.65 -6.67
CA ALA A 106 -4.77 5.57 -5.23
C ALA A 106 -3.85 6.73 -4.76
N ILE A 107 -3.81 6.96 -3.47
CA ILE A 107 -3.07 8.04 -2.82
C ILE A 107 -1.95 7.42 -2.01
N PHE A 108 -0.71 7.67 -2.45
CA PHE A 108 0.48 7.25 -1.74
C PHE A 108 0.80 8.27 -0.63
N MET A 109 0.61 7.86 0.62
CA MET A 109 0.75 8.68 1.83
C MET A 109 2.23 8.90 2.20
N GLY A 110 3.10 7.98 1.80
CA GLY A 110 4.52 8.02 2.12
C GLY A 110 5.07 6.63 2.36
N ALA A 111 6.35 6.55 2.70
CA ALA A 111 6.95 5.28 3.06
C ALA A 111 8.11 5.41 4.05
N TYR A 112 8.28 4.35 4.82
CA TYR A 112 9.45 4.10 5.64
C TYR A 112 10.34 3.06 4.97
N GLY A 113 11.65 3.20 5.10
CA GLY A 113 12.56 2.16 4.65
C GLY A 113 13.86 2.13 5.42
N CYS A 114 14.41 0.93 5.56
CA CYS A 114 15.66 0.70 6.26
C CYS A 114 16.54 -0.33 5.52
N PRO A 115 17.83 -0.41 5.88
CA PRO A 115 18.66 -1.56 5.57
C PRO A 115 18.02 -2.91 5.94
N GLY A 116 18.32 -3.94 5.16
CA GLY A 116 18.00 -5.32 5.47
C GLY A 116 19.18 -6.22 5.14
N PHE A 117 19.44 -7.22 5.99
CA PHE A 117 20.53 -8.17 5.77
C PHE A 117 20.39 -8.86 4.42
N ASP A 118 21.43 -8.79 3.60
CA ASP A 118 21.41 -9.28 2.23
C ASP A 118 22.62 -10.18 1.96
N THR A 119 22.33 -11.39 1.46
CA THR A 119 23.33 -12.37 1.03
C THR A 119 23.14 -12.76 -0.43
N TRP A 120 22.46 -11.94 -1.23
CA TRP A 120 22.16 -12.22 -2.61
C TRP A 120 23.42 -12.12 -3.50
N GLY A 121 23.55 -13.06 -4.44
CA GLY A 121 24.61 -13.05 -5.45
C GLY A 121 26.04 -13.06 -4.85
N PRO A 122 26.96 -12.18 -5.34
CA PRO A 122 28.35 -12.17 -4.90
C PRO A 122 28.51 -11.86 -3.41
N PHE A 123 27.52 -11.21 -2.78
CA PHE A 123 27.56 -10.90 -1.35
C PHE A 123 27.54 -12.16 -0.48
N LYS A 124 27.01 -13.29 -0.96
CA LYS A 124 27.08 -14.56 -0.22
C LYS A 124 28.52 -14.96 0.09
N LEU A 125 29.45 -14.68 -0.82
CA LEU A 125 30.86 -15.07 -0.70
C LEU A 125 31.62 -14.27 0.36
N THR A 126 31.15 -13.07 0.69
CA THR A 126 31.70 -12.22 1.77
C THR A 126 30.89 -12.32 3.07
N GLY A 127 29.91 -13.23 3.11
CA GLY A 127 28.99 -13.44 4.24
C GLY A 127 27.82 -12.45 4.29
N GLY A 128 27.61 -11.65 3.25
CA GLY A 128 26.51 -10.70 3.11
C GLY A 128 26.85 -9.26 3.49
N VAL A 129 25.95 -8.35 3.14
CA VAL A 129 25.97 -6.92 3.47
C VAL A 129 24.83 -6.58 4.43
N GLN A 130 24.91 -5.45 5.14
CA GLN A 130 23.90 -5.02 6.12
C GLN A 130 23.62 -6.08 7.21
N LYS A 131 24.68 -6.77 7.68
CA LYS A 131 24.58 -7.71 8.80
C LYS A 131 24.05 -7.00 10.04
N GLY A 132 23.13 -7.65 10.77
CA GLY A 132 22.50 -7.08 11.96
C GLY A 132 21.31 -6.16 11.68
N HIS A 133 20.99 -5.91 10.41
CA HIS A 133 19.81 -5.13 10.02
C HIS A 133 18.61 -6.02 9.67
N PRO A 134 17.36 -5.55 9.87
CA PRO A 134 17.03 -4.29 10.53
C PRO A 134 17.41 -4.29 12.02
N THR A 135 17.93 -3.16 12.52
CA THR A 135 18.26 -2.97 13.94
C THR A 135 17.00 -2.69 14.77
N ALA A 136 17.13 -2.69 16.10
CA ALA A 136 16.02 -2.34 16.99
C ALA A 136 15.50 -0.91 16.73
N GLU A 137 16.38 0.06 16.47
CA GLU A 137 16.00 1.43 16.14
C GLU A 137 15.29 1.53 14.79
N GLU A 138 15.71 0.74 13.79
CA GLU A 138 15.06 0.69 12.48
C GLU A 138 13.68 0.03 12.55
N ILE A 139 13.54 -1.02 13.37
CA ILE A 139 12.24 -1.64 13.66
C ILE A 139 11.33 -0.63 14.36
N LYS A 140 11.82 0.05 15.40
CA LYS A 140 11.05 1.10 16.08
C LYS A 140 10.65 2.23 15.13
N GLY A 141 11.53 2.63 14.22
CA GLY A 141 11.23 3.66 13.23
C GLY A 141 10.07 3.29 12.30
N ALA A 142 9.86 2.01 12.00
CA ALA A 142 8.69 1.56 11.24
C ALA A 142 7.39 1.68 12.04
N VAL A 143 7.43 1.40 13.35
CA VAL A 143 6.30 1.62 14.27
C VAL A 143 6.01 3.11 14.39
N ASP A 144 7.02 3.93 14.70
CA ASP A 144 6.88 5.39 14.82
C ASP A 144 6.30 6.03 13.53
N PHE A 145 6.67 5.49 12.37
CA PHE A 145 6.12 5.94 11.08
C PHE A 145 4.63 5.61 10.95
N PHE A 146 4.21 4.41 11.36
CA PHE A 146 2.81 4.02 11.34
C PHE A 146 1.99 4.84 12.35
N ASP A 147 2.48 4.97 13.59
CA ASP A 147 1.85 5.78 14.65
C ASP A 147 1.60 7.20 14.17
N LYS A 148 2.58 7.79 13.49
CA LYS A 148 2.43 9.12 12.90
C LYS A 148 1.31 9.20 11.86
N ILE A 149 1.13 8.16 11.02
CA ILE A 149 0.02 8.14 10.05
C ILE A 149 -1.31 8.10 10.79
N GLU A 150 -1.42 7.26 11.82
CA GLU A 150 -2.63 7.13 12.61
C GLU A 150 -2.96 8.43 13.36
N ASP A 151 -1.99 9.02 14.05
CA ASP A 151 -2.14 10.25 14.83
C ASP A 151 -2.48 11.47 13.95
N GLU A 152 -1.81 11.63 12.81
CA GLU A 152 -1.98 12.83 11.96
C GLU A 152 -3.14 12.70 10.97
N TYR A 153 -3.47 11.48 10.51
CA TYR A 153 -4.40 11.28 9.40
C TYR A 153 -5.51 10.27 9.68
N GLY A 154 -5.52 9.56 10.81
CA GLY A 154 -6.48 8.49 11.10
C GLY A 154 -7.94 8.91 10.96
N ASP A 155 -8.33 10.02 11.60
CA ASP A 155 -9.70 10.56 11.51
C ASP A 155 -10.05 10.99 10.07
N ILE A 156 -9.11 11.64 9.39
CA ILE A 156 -9.28 12.09 8.00
C ILE A 156 -9.52 10.88 7.08
N ILE A 157 -8.73 9.81 7.25
CA ILE A 157 -8.85 8.59 6.45
C ILE A 157 -10.21 7.91 6.68
N VAL A 158 -10.66 7.83 7.94
CA VAL A 158 -11.98 7.26 8.29
C VAL A 158 -13.12 8.09 7.70
N GLU A 159 -13.06 9.42 7.79
CA GLU A 159 -14.06 10.31 7.21
C GLU A 159 -14.12 10.21 5.68
N GLU A 160 -12.97 10.20 5.01
CA GLU A 160 -12.89 10.06 3.56
C GLU A 160 -13.41 8.70 3.09
N TYR A 161 -13.16 7.63 3.85
CA TYR A 161 -13.75 6.32 3.61
C TYR A 161 -15.27 6.37 3.69
N ALA A 162 -15.84 6.97 4.75
CA ALA A 162 -17.29 7.11 4.90
C ALA A 162 -17.93 7.94 3.77
N LYS A 163 -17.25 9.00 3.30
CA LYS A 163 -17.69 9.79 2.13
C LYS A 163 -17.67 8.96 0.85
N ARG A 164 -16.64 8.13 0.66
CA ARG A 164 -16.55 7.20 -0.48
C ARG A 164 -17.68 6.18 -0.46
N GLU A 165 -18.00 5.57 0.68
CA GLU A 165 -19.09 4.59 0.78
C GLU A 165 -20.44 5.22 0.42
N LYS A 166 -20.72 6.42 0.93
CA LYS A 166 -21.94 7.17 0.56
C LYS A 166 -22.00 7.47 -0.94
N ARG A 167 -20.87 7.85 -1.54
CA ARG A 167 -20.77 8.11 -2.98
C ARG A 167 -21.01 6.84 -3.80
N LEU A 168 -20.37 5.72 -3.45
CA LEU A 168 -20.54 4.44 -4.14
C LEU A 168 -21.97 3.91 -4.03
N ALA A 169 -22.59 4.03 -2.86
CA ALA A 169 -24.01 3.70 -2.67
C ALA A 169 -24.91 4.56 -3.57
N TYR A 170 -24.68 5.88 -3.59
CA TYR A 170 -25.43 6.79 -4.46
C TYR A 170 -25.24 6.46 -5.95
N GLU A 171 -24.02 6.18 -6.40
CA GLU A 171 -23.72 5.82 -7.79
C GLU A 171 -24.37 4.49 -8.21
N LYS A 172 -24.44 3.53 -7.28
CA LYS A 172 -25.13 2.25 -7.50
C LYS A 172 -26.64 2.43 -7.65
N GLU A 173 -27.24 3.33 -6.87
CA GLU A 173 -28.66 3.69 -6.96
C GLU A 173 -28.99 4.57 -8.16
N HIS A 174 -28.02 5.39 -8.61
CA HIS A 174 -28.16 6.34 -9.71
C HIS A 174 -27.14 6.04 -10.81
N PRO A 175 -27.23 4.87 -11.46
CA PRO A 175 -26.27 4.51 -12.49
C PRO A 175 -26.26 5.61 -13.54
N ALA A 176 -25.06 6.12 -13.84
CA ALA A 176 -24.90 7.09 -14.90
C ALA A 176 -25.39 6.43 -16.19
N GLY A 177 -26.62 6.77 -16.62
CA GLY A 177 -27.06 6.47 -17.97
C GLY A 177 -25.95 6.97 -18.88
N GLY A 178 -25.38 6.07 -19.70
CA GLY A 178 -24.10 6.27 -20.37
C GLY A 178 -24.00 7.57 -21.16
N LEU A 179 -22.89 7.81 -21.85
CA LEU A 179 -22.54 9.09 -22.49
C LEU A 179 -23.73 9.87 -23.11
N VAL A 180 -24.62 9.18 -23.81
CA VAL A 180 -25.87 9.71 -24.40
C VAL A 180 -26.84 10.31 -23.37
N ALA A 181 -27.08 9.64 -22.24
CA ALA A 181 -27.97 10.17 -21.20
C ALA A 181 -27.34 11.35 -20.46
N GLY A 182 -26.00 11.38 -20.35
CA GLY A 182 -25.24 12.53 -19.86
C GLY A 182 -25.42 13.77 -20.75
N VAL A 183 -25.24 13.61 -22.07
CA VAL A 183 -25.44 14.69 -23.06
C VAL A 183 -26.87 15.21 -23.04
N LYS A 184 -27.87 14.31 -23.00
CA LYS A 184 -29.29 14.69 -22.90
C LYS A 184 -29.61 15.47 -21.61
N ARG A 185 -29.03 15.07 -20.48
CA ARG A 185 -29.21 15.76 -19.18
C ARG A 185 -28.63 17.17 -19.22
N THR A 186 -27.43 17.33 -19.80
CA THR A 186 -26.77 18.63 -19.95
C THR A 186 -27.53 19.54 -20.90
N ALA A 187 -27.93 19.04 -22.07
CA ALA A 187 -28.74 19.80 -23.03
C ALA A 187 -30.06 20.30 -22.42
N LYS A 188 -30.75 19.44 -21.65
CA LYS A 188 -32.00 19.80 -20.94
C LYS A 188 -31.77 20.88 -19.87
N LYS A 189 -30.63 20.84 -19.16
CA LYS A 189 -30.27 21.86 -18.15
C LYS A 189 -29.97 23.22 -18.77
N ILE A 190 -29.38 23.25 -19.97
CA ILE A 190 -29.11 24.49 -20.72
C ILE A 190 -30.42 25.07 -21.27
N ALA A 191 -31.26 24.23 -21.86
CA ALA A 191 -32.56 24.65 -22.41
C ALA A 191 -33.52 25.23 -21.34
N ASN A 192 -33.49 24.70 -20.11
CA ASN A 192 -34.32 25.20 -19.01
C ASN A 192 -33.78 26.48 -18.33
N LYS A 193 -32.58 26.95 -18.72
CA LYS A 193 -31.97 28.20 -18.21
C LYS A 193 -32.10 29.37 -19.20
N LEU A 194 -32.61 29.12 -20.39
CA LEU A 194 -32.96 30.11 -21.42
C LEU A 194 -34.46 30.40 -21.35
#